data_AF-A0A2M9C0Q7-F1
#
_entry.id   AF-A0A2M9C0Q7-F1
#
_cell.length_a   1.000
_cell.length_b   1.000
_cell.length_c   1.000
_cell.angle_alpha   90.00
_cell.angle_beta   90.00
_cell.angle_gamma   90.00
#
_symmetry.space_group_name_H-M   'P 1'
#
loop_
_entity.id
_entity.type
_entity.pdbx_description
1 polymer ?
#
loop_
_entity_poly.entity_id
_entity_poly.type
_entity_poly.pdbx_seq_one_letter_code
_entity_poly.pdbx_strand_id
1 'polypeptide(L)'
;MLQSILFILLKTMEIVKKKTYKENYLLKTGIPVFICFTLLAIILDHFKITDPSSRETRFNDINNVTDMIIGGVVIAPLFEELFFRGVFTGKKYLKYISYFGTAFLVIMQQSYFLIPLLILFIILFELKAKNNFQKYSFFINALLFSLMHYKFSDLLNVSSYPSIIGTAGLALVLIWLVLNVGLWSSILAHFIVNGTLICTTIIAYENSGRTLEKVETNDFVMTYQYVSLFENKSSTEFSQSKGIKASNTSVFIINKLVCPNTELKKMYFGKFNITIKRKQNSTKKLDCQTFHELLNKSKIAEE
;
A
#
# COMPACT_ATOMS: atom_id res chain seq x y z
N MET A 1 -14.81 -21.89 -29.26
CA MET A 1 -14.35 -20.95 -28.22
C MET A 1 -12.83 -20.95 -28.06
N LEU A 2 -12.18 -22.10 -27.83
CA LEU A 2 -10.71 -22.19 -27.68
C LEU A 2 -9.93 -21.77 -28.95
N GLN A 3 -10.39 -22.17 -30.13
CA GLN A 3 -9.78 -21.79 -31.41
C GLN A 3 -9.88 -20.28 -31.69
N SER A 4 -10.97 -19.64 -31.25
CA SER A 4 -11.15 -18.19 -31.39
C SER A 4 -10.20 -17.41 -30.48
N ILE A 5 -9.95 -17.91 -29.27
CA ILE A 5 -8.98 -17.33 -28.32
C ILE A 5 -7.55 -17.50 -28.84
N LEU A 6 -7.21 -18.68 -29.38
CA LEU A 6 -5.90 -18.97 -29.95
C LEU A 6 -5.61 -18.11 -31.19
N PHE A 7 -6.62 -17.91 -32.05
CA PHE A 7 -6.52 -17.05 -33.23
C PHE A 7 -6.34 -15.57 -32.85
N ILE A 8 -7.04 -15.08 -31.82
CA ILE A 8 -6.83 -13.73 -31.29
C ILE A 8 -5.41 -13.60 -30.73
N LEU A 9 -4.93 -14.57 -29.93
CA LEU A 9 -3.57 -14.57 -29.39
C LEU A 9 -2.50 -14.56 -30.48
N LEU A 10 -2.61 -15.43 -31.48
CA LEU A 10 -1.68 -15.50 -32.62
C LEU A 10 -1.66 -14.21 -33.44
N LYS A 11 -2.83 -13.63 -33.71
CA LYS A 11 -2.94 -12.35 -34.43
C LYS A 11 -2.38 -11.19 -33.60
N THR A 12 -2.51 -11.24 -32.28
CA THR A 12 -1.90 -10.26 -31.36
C THR A 12 -0.38 -10.40 -31.36
N MET A 13 0.15 -11.62 -31.41
CA MET A 13 1.59 -11.91 -31.49
C MET A 13 2.22 -11.50 -32.83
N GLU A 14 1.51 -11.64 -33.96
CA GLU A 14 1.99 -11.15 -35.26
C GLU A 14 2.02 -9.61 -35.33
N ILE A 15 1.05 -8.92 -34.72
CA ILE A 15 1.05 -7.45 -34.63
C ILE A 15 2.22 -6.94 -33.77
N VAL A 16 2.64 -7.69 -32.76
CA VAL A 16 3.80 -7.38 -31.91
C VAL A 16 5.12 -7.44 -32.70
N LYS A 17 5.23 -8.28 -33.74
CA LYS A 17 6.47 -8.47 -34.51
C LYS A 17 6.87 -7.30 -35.43
N LYS A 18 6.01 -6.29 -35.65
CA LYS A 18 6.29 -5.14 -36.55
C LYS A 18 6.28 -3.75 -35.87
N LYS A 19 6.11 -3.67 -34.56
CA LYS A 19 6.02 -2.39 -33.85
C LYS A 19 7.39 -1.99 -33.29
N THR A 20 7.95 -0.90 -33.80
CA THR A 20 9.08 -0.24 -33.13
C THR A 20 8.55 0.38 -31.84
N TYR A 21 8.96 -0.17 -30.68
CA TYR A 21 8.56 0.36 -29.39
C TYR A 21 9.11 1.76 -29.17
N LYS A 22 8.25 2.67 -28.69
CA LYS A 22 8.55 4.08 -28.43
C LYS A 22 8.94 4.28 -26.97
N GLU A 23 9.66 5.38 -26.71
CA GLU A 23 10.02 5.81 -25.36
C GLU A 23 10.75 4.73 -24.53
N ASN A 24 11.58 3.89 -25.15
CA ASN A 24 12.26 2.77 -24.47
C ASN A 24 13.17 3.19 -23.32
N TYR A 25 13.55 4.48 -23.23
CA TYR A 25 14.26 4.98 -22.05
C TYR A 25 13.43 4.82 -20.77
N LEU A 26 12.08 4.84 -20.83
CA LEU A 26 11.22 4.62 -19.68
C LEU A 26 11.42 3.25 -19.05
N LEU A 27 11.61 2.19 -19.86
CA LEU A 27 11.96 0.86 -19.35
C LEU A 27 13.41 0.82 -18.85
N LYS A 28 14.34 1.38 -19.64
CA LYS A 28 15.77 1.39 -19.30
C LYS A 28 16.05 2.12 -17.98
N THR A 29 15.22 3.09 -17.61
CA THR A 29 15.28 3.76 -16.32
C THR A 29 14.37 3.10 -15.29
N GLY A 30 13.13 2.78 -15.65
CA GLY A 30 12.10 2.31 -14.72
C GLY A 30 12.42 0.95 -14.10
N ILE A 31 12.88 -0.03 -14.90
CA ILE A 31 13.19 -1.37 -14.39
C ILE A 31 14.36 -1.34 -13.39
N PRO A 32 15.53 -0.76 -13.70
CA PRO A 32 16.62 -0.69 -12.74
C PRO A 32 16.24 0.09 -11.49
N VAL A 33 15.54 1.22 -11.64
CA VAL A 33 15.09 2.02 -10.48
C VAL A 33 14.14 1.21 -9.60
N PHE A 34 13.15 0.53 -10.18
CA PHE A 34 12.23 -0.31 -9.41
C PHE A 34 12.98 -1.41 -8.66
N ILE A 35 13.78 -2.22 -9.37
CA ILE A 35 14.47 -3.37 -8.78
C ILE A 35 15.47 -2.91 -7.72
N CYS A 36 16.35 -1.95 -8.02
CA CYS A 36 17.40 -1.54 -7.09
C CYS A 36 16.83 -0.93 -5.81
N PHE A 37 15.79 -0.10 -5.91
CA PHE A 37 15.20 0.53 -4.73
C PHE A 37 14.27 -0.40 -3.95
N THR A 38 13.62 -1.37 -4.60
CA THR A 38 12.93 -2.46 -3.89
C THR A 38 13.91 -3.35 -3.13
N LEU A 39 15.04 -3.72 -3.74
CA LEU A 39 16.09 -4.47 -3.05
C LEU A 39 16.69 -3.67 -1.90
N LEU A 40 16.92 -2.36 -2.07
CA LEU A 40 17.38 -1.50 -1.00
C LEU A 40 16.37 -1.46 0.16
N ALA A 41 15.07 -1.35 -0.12
CA ALA A 41 14.04 -1.39 0.92
C ALA A 41 14.09 -2.71 1.72
N ILE A 42 14.22 -3.85 1.04
CA ILE A 42 14.37 -5.17 1.68
C ILE A 42 15.65 -5.25 2.54
N ILE A 43 16.77 -4.71 2.04
CA ILE A 43 18.04 -4.69 2.79
C ILE A 43 17.91 -3.83 4.05
N LEU A 44 17.30 -2.65 3.96
CA LEU A 44 17.10 -1.76 5.10
C LEU A 44 16.18 -2.39 6.16
N ASP A 45 15.11 -3.04 5.72
CA ASP A 45 14.20 -3.78 6.58
C ASP A 45 14.92 -4.91 7.34
N HIS A 46 15.80 -5.67 6.66
CA HIS A 46 16.65 -6.67 7.31
C HIS A 46 17.54 -6.09 8.42
N PHE A 47 18.00 -4.84 8.29
CA PHE A 47 18.75 -4.12 9.32
C PHE A 47 17.88 -3.38 10.34
N LYS A 48 16.56 -3.64 10.36
CA LYS A 48 15.56 -2.99 11.23
C LYS A 48 15.45 -1.48 11.02
N ILE A 49 15.81 -1.00 9.83
CA ILE A 49 15.59 0.37 9.38
C ILE A 49 14.27 0.36 8.61
N THR A 50 13.16 0.30 9.35
CA THR A 50 11.81 0.19 8.76
C THR A 50 11.29 1.53 8.23
N ASP A 51 10.27 1.49 7.38
CA ASP A 51 9.58 2.66 6.84
C ASP A 51 8.34 2.97 7.69
N PRO A 52 8.42 3.80 8.74
CA PRO A 52 7.28 4.08 9.62
C PRO A 52 6.20 4.95 8.95
N SER A 53 6.18 5.06 7.62
CA SER A 53 5.29 5.93 6.90
C SER A 53 3.82 5.57 7.08
N SER A 54 2.98 6.55 6.79
CA SER A 54 1.54 6.35 6.71
C SER A 54 1.10 5.29 5.68
N ARG A 55 1.99 4.87 4.76
CA ARG A 55 1.73 3.79 3.81
C ARG A 55 1.65 2.44 4.50
N GLU A 56 2.61 2.12 5.37
CA GLU A 56 2.66 0.83 6.07
C GLU A 56 1.53 0.69 7.09
N THR A 57 1.23 1.77 7.82
CA THR A 57 0.19 1.75 8.85
C THR A 57 -1.24 1.56 8.30
N ARG A 58 -1.48 1.75 6.99
CA ARG A 58 -2.77 1.43 6.35
C ARG A 58 -3.14 -0.05 6.44
N PHE A 59 -2.16 -0.94 6.63
CA PHE A 59 -2.41 -2.37 6.82
C PHE A 59 -2.98 -2.71 8.20
N ASN A 60 -2.93 -1.79 9.17
CA ASN A 60 -3.48 -2.00 10.51
C ASN A 60 -5.01 -2.14 10.51
N ASP A 61 -5.68 -1.47 9.57
CA ASP A 61 -7.15 -1.36 9.52
C ASP A 61 -7.79 -2.59 8.85
N ILE A 62 -6.95 -3.50 8.35
CA ILE A 62 -7.39 -4.64 7.56
C ILE A 62 -7.80 -5.79 8.47
N ASN A 63 -9.10 -6.06 8.50
CA ASN A 63 -9.68 -7.16 9.26
C ASN A 63 -10.04 -8.38 8.40
N ASN A 64 -9.89 -8.31 7.07
CA ASN A 64 -10.26 -9.41 6.20
C ASN A 64 -9.31 -9.50 4.99
N VAL A 65 -8.80 -10.71 4.72
CA VAL A 65 -7.98 -11.02 3.54
C VAL A 65 -8.73 -10.69 2.25
N THR A 66 -10.04 -10.94 2.22
CA THR A 66 -10.86 -10.66 1.04
C THR A 66 -10.80 -9.18 0.67
N ASP A 67 -10.82 -8.28 1.66
CA ASP A 67 -10.75 -6.84 1.43
C ASP A 67 -9.36 -6.43 0.89
N MET A 68 -8.29 -7.08 1.36
CA MET A 68 -6.93 -6.88 0.80
C MET A 68 -6.87 -7.27 -0.67
N ILE A 69 -7.38 -8.45 -1.01
CA ILE A 69 -7.29 -8.98 -2.38
C ILE A 69 -8.17 -8.16 -3.31
N ILE A 70 -9.45 -7.99 -2.98
CA ILE A 70 -10.39 -7.24 -3.83
C ILE A 70 -9.97 -5.78 -3.92
N GLY A 71 -9.71 -5.13 -2.78
CA GLY A 71 -9.34 -3.72 -2.72
C GLY A 71 -7.97 -3.44 -3.32
N GLY A 72 -6.92 -4.07 -2.79
CA GLY A 72 -5.53 -3.75 -3.11
C GLY A 72 -4.99 -4.39 -4.39
N VAL A 73 -5.53 -5.54 -4.81
CA VAL A 73 -5.05 -6.26 -6.00
C VAL A 73 -5.93 -5.98 -7.22
N VAL A 74 -7.25 -5.88 -7.06
CA VAL A 74 -8.18 -5.71 -8.20
C VAL A 74 -8.59 -4.25 -8.39
N ILE A 75 -9.25 -3.67 -7.38
CA ILE A 75 -9.91 -2.37 -7.49
C ILE A 75 -8.86 -1.25 -7.59
N ALA A 76 -7.87 -1.23 -6.71
CA ALA A 76 -6.86 -0.17 -6.67
C ALA A 76 -6.09 -0.07 -8.01
N PRO A 77 -5.47 -1.14 -8.56
CA PRO A 77 -4.80 -1.05 -9.85
C PRO A 77 -5.69 -0.57 -11.00
N LEU A 78 -6.97 -0.99 -11.04
CA LEU A 78 -7.89 -0.53 -12.08
C LEU A 78 -8.07 1.00 -12.04
N PHE A 79 -8.41 1.55 -10.87
CA PHE A 79 -8.64 2.99 -10.73
C PHE A 79 -7.34 3.78 -10.83
N GLU A 80 -6.26 3.31 -10.24
CA GLU A 80 -4.95 3.96 -10.30
C GLU A 80 -4.44 4.05 -11.73
N GLU A 81 -4.56 3.01 -12.54
CA GLU A 81 -4.16 3.07 -13.94
C GLU A 81 -5.07 3.98 -14.77
N LEU A 82 -6.39 3.98 -14.53
CA LEU A 82 -7.31 4.90 -15.18
C LEU A 82 -6.98 6.37 -14.84
N PHE A 83 -6.74 6.65 -13.57
CA PHE A 83 -6.53 8.01 -13.08
C PHE A 83 -5.14 8.53 -13.44
N PHE A 84 -4.08 7.76 -13.23
CA PHE A 84 -2.73 8.26 -13.49
C PHE A 84 -2.31 8.09 -14.95
N ARG A 85 -2.76 7.04 -15.66
CA ARG A 85 -2.24 6.69 -17.00
C ARG A 85 -3.24 6.85 -18.13
N GLY A 86 -4.53 7.02 -17.84
CA GLY A 86 -5.58 7.21 -18.87
C GLY A 86 -5.25 8.30 -19.89
N VAL A 87 -4.64 9.39 -19.45
CA VAL A 87 -4.13 10.50 -20.26
C VAL A 87 -3.13 10.10 -21.36
N PHE A 88 -2.31 9.06 -21.14
CA PHE A 88 -1.31 8.60 -22.10
C PHE A 88 -1.88 7.69 -23.19
N THR A 89 -3.15 7.29 -23.09
CA THR A 89 -3.82 6.46 -24.11
C THR A 89 -4.14 7.22 -25.41
N GLY A 90 -4.08 8.56 -25.38
CA GLY A 90 -4.49 9.43 -26.48
C GLY A 90 -6.00 9.62 -26.61
N LYS A 91 -6.82 8.91 -25.82
CA LYS A 91 -8.29 9.02 -25.86
C LYS A 91 -8.76 10.22 -25.04
N LYS A 92 -9.55 11.12 -25.65
CA LYS A 92 -10.02 12.36 -25.03
C LYS A 92 -10.79 12.13 -23.71
N TYR A 93 -11.66 11.12 -23.65
CA TYR A 93 -12.42 10.83 -22.43
C TYR A 93 -11.53 10.32 -21.29
N LEU A 94 -10.53 9.46 -21.58
CA LEU A 94 -9.58 8.98 -20.57
C LEU A 94 -8.67 10.09 -20.06
N LYS A 95 -8.34 11.10 -20.89
CA LYS A 95 -7.62 12.29 -20.42
C LYS A 95 -8.37 13.02 -19.30
N TYR A 96 -9.67 13.29 -19.49
CA TYR A 96 -10.45 13.99 -18.46
C TYR A 96 -10.71 13.12 -17.23
N ILE A 97 -10.91 11.80 -17.42
CA ILE A 97 -10.97 10.85 -16.31
C ILE A 97 -9.66 10.89 -15.51
N SER A 98 -8.50 10.97 -16.16
CA SER A 98 -7.22 11.10 -15.47
C SER A 98 -7.09 12.39 -14.67
N TYR A 99 -7.42 13.54 -15.27
CA TYR A 99 -7.35 14.84 -14.57
C TYR A 99 -8.29 14.92 -13.38
N PHE A 100 -9.55 14.54 -13.57
CA PHE A 100 -10.52 14.52 -12.48
C PHE A 100 -10.17 13.47 -11.43
N GLY A 101 -9.82 12.26 -11.84
CA GLY A 101 -9.51 11.15 -10.94
C GLY A 101 -8.27 11.41 -10.07
N THR A 102 -7.20 11.94 -10.65
CA THR A 102 -6.01 12.33 -9.88
C THR A 102 -6.29 13.48 -8.93
N ALA A 103 -7.02 14.52 -9.35
CA ALA A 103 -7.44 15.62 -8.48
C ALA A 103 -8.34 15.12 -7.34
N PHE A 104 -9.30 14.24 -7.65
CA PHE A 104 -10.17 13.60 -6.68
C PHE A 104 -9.37 12.80 -5.64
N LEU A 105 -8.39 11.98 -6.06
CA LEU A 105 -7.52 11.25 -5.14
C LEU A 105 -6.70 12.17 -4.23
N VAL A 106 -6.13 13.26 -4.78
CA VAL A 106 -5.39 14.26 -3.99
C VAL A 106 -6.27 14.83 -2.87
N ILE A 107 -7.51 15.19 -3.18
CA ILE A 107 -8.45 15.79 -2.22
C ILE A 107 -8.89 14.74 -1.19
N MET A 108 -9.33 13.57 -1.64
CA MET A 108 -9.85 12.52 -0.78
C MET A 108 -8.81 11.97 0.19
N GLN A 109 -7.54 11.86 -0.24
CA GLN A 109 -6.44 11.43 0.63
C GLN A 109 -5.84 12.57 1.45
N GLN A 110 -6.36 13.81 1.31
CA GLN A 110 -5.85 15.02 1.97
C GLN A 110 -4.36 15.30 1.65
N SER A 111 -3.88 14.84 0.49
CA SER A 111 -2.49 14.98 0.04
C SER A 111 -2.26 16.32 -0.67
N TYR A 112 -2.70 17.43 -0.06
CA TYR A 112 -2.72 18.76 -0.70
C TYR A 112 -1.33 19.27 -1.13
N PHE A 113 -0.25 18.76 -0.51
CA PHE A 113 1.12 19.06 -0.92
C PHE A 113 1.44 18.61 -2.37
N LEU A 114 0.62 17.74 -2.96
CA LEU A 114 0.74 17.28 -4.35
C LEU A 114 0.06 18.18 -5.38
N ILE A 115 -0.74 19.17 -4.97
CA ILE A 115 -1.44 20.08 -5.89
C ILE A 115 -0.47 20.78 -6.86
N PRO A 116 0.67 21.35 -6.42
CA PRO A 116 1.61 21.97 -7.36
C PRO A 116 2.14 20.98 -8.40
N LEU A 117 2.41 19.74 -8.00
CA LEU A 117 2.91 18.69 -8.88
C LEU A 117 1.85 18.23 -9.89
N LEU A 118 0.58 18.16 -9.47
CA LEU A 118 -0.57 17.88 -10.34
C LEU A 118 -0.76 18.99 -11.38
N ILE A 119 -0.69 20.26 -10.98
CA ILE A 119 -0.79 21.39 -11.90
C ILE A 119 0.36 21.35 -12.92
N LEU A 120 1.59 21.13 -12.45
CA LEU A 120 2.77 20.99 -13.31
C LEU A 120 2.60 19.83 -14.31
N PHE A 121 2.07 18.68 -13.85
CA PHE A 121 1.77 17.55 -14.72
C PHE A 121 0.81 17.93 -15.85
N ILE A 122 -0.31 18.57 -15.52
CA ILE A 122 -1.33 18.97 -16.50
C ILE A 122 -0.74 19.96 -17.52
N ILE A 123 0.00 20.98 -17.06
CA ILE A 123 0.65 21.97 -17.92
C ILE A 123 1.63 21.29 -18.88
N LEU A 124 2.54 20.45 -18.37
CA LEU A 124 3.53 19.76 -19.20
C LEU A 124 2.87 18.84 -20.24
N PHE A 125 1.79 18.16 -19.86
CA PHE A 125 1.07 17.29 -20.80
C PHE A 125 0.34 18.07 -21.89
N GLU A 126 -0.33 19.17 -21.57
CA GLU A 126 -1.05 19.97 -22.58
C GLU A 126 -0.08 20.72 -23.50
N LEU A 127 1.10 21.11 -23.00
CA LEU A 127 2.17 21.72 -23.81
C LEU A 127 3.04 20.72 -24.59
N LYS A 128 2.69 19.43 -24.60
CA LYS A 128 3.49 18.35 -25.23
C LYS A 128 3.86 18.60 -26.69
N ALA A 129 3.00 19.30 -27.45
CA ALA A 129 3.17 19.52 -28.88
C ALA A 129 4.25 20.54 -29.23
N LYS A 130 4.65 21.41 -28.29
CA LYS A 130 5.50 22.57 -28.61
C LYS A 130 6.98 22.37 -28.31
N ASN A 131 7.40 21.47 -27.40
CA ASN A 131 8.78 21.52 -26.84
C ASN A 131 9.31 20.20 -26.23
N ASN A 132 8.91 19.02 -26.74
CA ASN A 132 9.28 17.71 -26.13
C ASN A 132 8.89 17.57 -24.64
N PHE A 133 7.98 18.42 -24.13
CA PHE A 133 7.56 18.41 -22.72
C PHE A 133 6.88 17.11 -22.29
N GLN A 134 6.46 16.30 -23.26
CA GLN A 134 5.90 14.98 -23.03
C GLN A 134 6.81 14.10 -22.16
N LYS A 135 8.13 14.13 -22.40
CA LYS A 135 9.10 13.35 -21.61
C LYS A 135 9.02 13.71 -20.13
N TYR A 136 9.02 15.00 -19.79
CA TYR A 136 8.92 15.44 -18.41
C TYR A 136 7.56 15.08 -17.79
N SER A 137 6.47 15.14 -18.57
CA SER A 137 5.15 14.73 -18.08
C SER A 137 5.10 13.28 -17.58
N PHE A 138 5.89 12.37 -18.19
CA PHE A 138 5.99 10.98 -17.73
C PHE A 138 6.63 10.88 -16.34
N PHE A 139 7.74 11.58 -16.12
CA PHE A 139 8.45 11.57 -14.84
C PHE A 139 7.65 12.26 -13.73
N ILE A 140 7.01 13.39 -14.05
CA ILE A 140 6.15 14.09 -13.08
C ILE A 140 4.93 13.23 -12.72
N ASN A 141 4.31 12.53 -13.69
CA ASN A 141 3.22 11.61 -13.39
C ASN A 141 3.67 10.42 -12.53
N ALA A 142 4.84 9.84 -12.83
CA ALA A 142 5.41 8.75 -12.05
C ALA A 142 5.72 9.17 -10.61
N LEU A 143 6.26 10.39 -10.42
CA LEU A 143 6.51 10.96 -9.12
C LEU A 143 5.20 11.25 -8.36
N LEU A 144 4.20 11.84 -9.03
CA LEU A 144 2.88 12.11 -8.46
C LEU A 144 2.20 10.81 -7.99
N PHE A 145 2.26 9.75 -8.81
CA PHE A 145 1.75 8.43 -8.46
C PHE A 145 2.45 7.88 -7.22
N SER A 146 3.78 7.94 -7.18
CA SER A 146 4.54 7.45 -6.03
C SER A 146 4.19 8.20 -4.75
N LEU A 147 4.28 9.53 -4.78
CA LEU A 147 4.05 10.36 -3.59
C LEU A 147 2.60 10.35 -3.11
N MET A 148 1.62 9.95 -3.94
CA MET A 148 0.22 9.78 -3.53
C MET A 148 0.04 8.82 -2.36
N HIS A 149 0.97 7.89 -2.17
CA HIS A 149 0.91 6.88 -1.13
C HIS A 149 1.41 7.37 0.24
N TYR A 150 1.88 8.62 0.34
CA TYR A 150 2.60 9.15 1.50
C TYR A 150 1.99 10.46 2.00
N LYS A 151 2.04 10.69 3.31
CA LYS A 151 1.78 12.00 3.92
C LYS A 151 3.05 12.86 3.81
N PHE A 152 2.89 14.18 3.88
CA PHE A 152 4.03 15.11 3.83
C PHE A 152 5.06 14.83 4.93
N SER A 153 4.61 14.46 6.14
CA SER A 153 5.49 14.09 7.25
C SER A 153 6.39 12.90 6.94
N ASP A 154 5.96 11.98 6.08
CA ASP A 154 6.71 10.78 5.73
C ASP A 154 7.95 11.15 4.88
N LEU A 155 7.91 12.28 4.17
CA LEU A 155 9.03 12.76 3.34
C LEU A 155 10.22 13.27 4.17
N LEU A 156 10.02 13.46 5.47
CA LEU A 156 11.10 13.79 6.41
C LEU A 156 11.88 12.55 6.85
N ASN A 157 11.32 11.34 6.63
CA ASN A 157 11.96 10.08 6.99
C ASN A 157 12.73 9.53 5.79
N VAL A 158 14.06 9.44 5.93
CA VAL A 158 14.94 8.96 4.86
C VAL A 158 14.63 7.50 4.49
N SER A 159 14.17 6.68 5.44
CA SER A 159 13.82 5.27 5.20
C SER A 159 12.62 5.07 4.28
N SER A 160 11.78 6.08 4.05
CA SER A 160 10.65 6.00 3.12
C SER A 160 11.05 6.20 1.65
N TYR A 161 12.22 6.79 1.38
CA TYR A 161 12.64 7.14 0.01
C TYR A 161 12.86 5.94 -0.91
N PRO A 162 13.42 4.80 -0.46
CA PRO A 162 13.53 3.62 -1.32
C PRO A 162 12.19 3.16 -1.88
N SER A 163 11.16 3.07 -1.03
CA SER A 163 9.81 2.70 -1.46
C SER A 163 9.19 3.74 -2.39
N ILE A 164 9.40 5.04 -2.13
CA ILE A 164 8.96 6.14 -3.02
C ILE A 164 9.64 6.02 -4.40
N ILE A 165 10.96 5.90 -4.44
CA ILE A 165 11.71 5.90 -5.70
C ILE A 165 11.43 4.61 -6.48
N GLY A 166 11.35 3.46 -5.80
CA GLY A 166 10.96 2.19 -6.41
C GLY A 166 9.57 2.26 -7.06
N THR A 167 8.58 2.83 -6.34
CA THR A 167 7.21 3.02 -6.87
C THR A 167 7.19 3.95 -8.09
N ALA A 168 8.03 4.99 -8.10
CA ALA A 168 8.20 5.86 -9.27
C ALA A 168 8.84 5.11 -10.46
N GLY A 169 9.80 4.22 -10.20
CA GLY A 169 10.38 3.32 -11.21
C GLY A 169 9.34 2.42 -11.86
N LEU A 170 8.50 1.76 -11.05
CA LEU A 170 7.37 0.95 -11.53
C LEU A 170 6.42 1.79 -12.38
N ALA A 171 6.09 3.00 -11.94
CA ALA A 171 5.21 3.90 -12.68
C ALA A 171 5.73 4.24 -14.08
N LEU A 172 7.04 4.38 -14.27
CA LEU A 172 7.63 4.59 -15.61
C LEU A 172 7.43 3.36 -16.52
N VAL A 173 7.58 2.15 -15.97
CA VAL A 173 7.31 0.89 -16.68
C VAL A 173 5.84 0.80 -17.11
N LEU A 174 4.92 1.14 -16.20
CA LEU A 174 3.48 1.17 -16.45
C LEU A 174 3.11 2.19 -17.55
N ILE A 175 3.69 3.40 -17.51
CA ILE A 175 3.52 4.39 -18.59
C ILE A 175 4.01 3.84 -19.92
N TRP A 176 5.17 3.18 -19.96
CA TRP A 176 5.69 2.58 -21.19
C TRP A 176 4.74 1.52 -21.76
N LEU A 177 4.13 0.69 -20.90
CA LEU A 177 3.13 -0.29 -21.32
C LEU A 177 1.91 0.38 -21.96
N VAL A 178 1.41 1.48 -21.37
CA VAL A 178 0.28 2.22 -21.96
C VAL A 178 0.61 2.78 -23.34
N LEU A 179 1.81 3.35 -23.51
CA LEU A 179 2.23 3.96 -24.77
C LEU A 179 2.42 2.92 -25.90
N ASN A 180 2.83 1.70 -25.57
CA ASN A 180 3.26 0.71 -26.55
C ASN A 180 2.23 -0.40 -26.81
N VAL A 181 1.53 -0.83 -25.75
CA VAL A 181 0.65 -2.00 -25.75
C VAL A 181 -0.79 -1.58 -25.44
N GLY A 182 -1.00 -0.73 -24.43
CA GLY A 182 -2.29 -0.14 -24.09
C GLY A 182 -2.57 -0.11 -22.58
N LEU A 183 -3.70 0.50 -22.20
CA LEU A 183 -4.06 0.64 -20.78
C LEU A 183 -4.24 -0.71 -20.06
N TRP A 184 -4.82 -1.70 -20.76
CA TRP A 184 -5.07 -3.03 -20.20
C TRP A 184 -3.80 -3.75 -19.74
N SER A 185 -2.70 -3.65 -20.51
CA SER A 185 -1.43 -4.27 -20.11
C SER A 185 -0.83 -3.61 -18.88
N SER A 186 -1.05 -2.30 -18.70
CA SER A 186 -0.62 -1.59 -17.49
C SER A 186 -1.43 -2.04 -16.27
N ILE A 187 -2.75 -2.16 -16.41
CA ILE A 187 -3.64 -2.71 -15.36
C ILE A 187 -3.21 -4.12 -14.97
N LEU A 188 -2.97 -4.99 -15.95
CA LEU A 188 -2.55 -6.37 -15.68
C LEU A 188 -1.18 -6.43 -15.00
N ALA A 189 -0.20 -5.65 -15.45
CA ALA A 189 1.12 -5.60 -14.83
C ALA A 189 1.05 -5.09 -13.39
N HIS A 190 0.26 -4.04 -13.15
CA HIS A 190 0.05 -3.48 -11.82
C HIS A 190 -0.68 -4.47 -10.89
N PHE A 191 -1.73 -5.13 -11.39
CA PHE A 191 -2.39 -6.24 -10.70
C PHE A 191 -1.40 -7.33 -10.28
N ILE A 192 -0.50 -7.77 -11.18
CA ILE A 192 0.49 -8.80 -10.88
C ILE A 192 1.46 -8.32 -9.79
N VAL A 193 1.96 -7.09 -9.88
CA VAL A 193 2.91 -6.55 -8.88
C VAL A 193 2.24 -6.42 -7.52
N ASN A 194 1.06 -5.81 -7.43
CA ASN A 194 0.34 -5.67 -6.15
C ASN A 194 -0.07 -7.04 -5.59
N GLY A 195 -0.52 -7.96 -6.45
CA GLY A 195 -0.85 -9.32 -6.06
C GLY A 195 0.35 -10.06 -5.50
N THR A 196 1.53 -9.92 -6.12
CA THR A 196 2.76 -10.53 -5.63
C THR A 196 3.13 -9.99 -4.25
N LEU A 197 3.07 -8.68 -4.05
CA LEU A 197 3.37 -8.04 -2.76
C LEU A 197 2.40 -8.52 -1.67
N ILE A 198 1.09 -8.41 -1.92
CA ILE A 198 0.05 -8.79 -0.96
C ILE A 198 0.10 -10.29 -0.63
N CYS A 199 0.26 -11.16 -1.63
CA CYS A 199 0.38 -12.60 -1.39
C CYS A 199 1.63 -12.93 -0.56
N THR A 200 2.76 -12.25 -0.81
CA THR A 200 3.99 -12.45 -0.03
C THR A 200 3.76 -12.08 1.44
N THR A 201 3.12 -10.94 1.70
CA THR A 201 2.75 -10.51 3.06
C THR A 201 1.81 -11.50 3.75
N ILE A 202 0.79 -12.02 3.05
CA ILE A 202 -0.12 -13.02 3.60
C ILE A 202 0.63 -14.32 3.94
N ILE A 203 1.49 -14.81 3.04
CA ILE A 203 2.25 -16.05 3.26
C ILE A 203 3.23 -15.88 4.43
N ALA A 204 3.92 -14.74 4.51
CA ALA A 204 4.82 -14.44 5.61
C ALA A 204 4.07 -14.47 6.96
N TYR A 205 2.91 -13.82 7.01
CA TYR A 205 2.08 -13.79 8.20
C TYR A 205 1.50 -15.16 8.58
N GLU A 206 0.97 -15.93 7.62
CA GLU A 206 0.37 -17.24 7.93
C GLU A 206 1.39 -18.25 8.48
N ASN A 207 2.66 -18.08 8.13
CA ASN A 207 3.78 -18.87 8.60
C ASN A 207 4.38 -18.37 9.93
N SER A 208 3.88 -17.26 10.51
CA SER A 208 4.37 -16.76 11.79
C SER A 208 3.99 -17.68 12.95
N GLY A 209 4.79 -17.62 14.03
CA GLY A 209 4.61 -18.45 15.20
C GLY A 209 3.29 -18.14 15.93
N ARG A 210 2.38 -19.11 16.01
CA ARG A 210 1.09 -18.95 16.72
C ARG A 210 1.20 -19.25 18.22
N THR A 211 2.36 -18.98 18.83
CA THR A 211 2.58 -19.22 20.25
C THR A 211 1.89 -18.16 21.10
N LEU A 212 1.38 -18.57 22.26
CA LEU A 212 0.82 -17.62 23.22
C LEU A 212 1.97 -16.88 23.91
N GLU A 213 2.04 -15.58 23.72
CA GLU A 213 3.03 -14.70 24.34
C GLU A 213 2.41 -13.87 25.46
N LYS A 214 3.25 -13.39 26.37
CA LYS A 214 2.85 -12.66 27.57
C LYS A 214 3.77 -11.49 27.81
N VAL A 215 3.19 -10.32 28.05
CA VAL A 215 3.90 -9.12 28.48
C VAL A 215 3.18 -8.44 29.64
N GLU A 216 3.92 -7.72 30.47
CA GLU A 216 3.40 -7.18 31.71
C GLU A 216 3.87 -5.74 31.97
N THR A 217 3.00 -5.00 32.66
CA THR A 217 3.34 -3.76 33.37
C THR A 217 3.16 -3.97 34.87
N ASN A 218 3.33 -2.92 35.67
CA ASN A 218 3.07 -2.99 37.11
C ASN A 218 1.60 -3.30 37.42
N ASP A 219 0.68 -2.89 36.54
CA ASP A 219 -0.76 -2.92 36.78
C ASP A 219 -1.52 -3.96 35.94
N PHE A 220 -0.99 -4.35 34.78
CA PHE A 220 -1.68 -5.19 33.81
C PHE A 220 -0.81 -6.33 33.28
N VAL A 221 -1.48 -7.39 32.86
CA VAL A 221 -0.91 -8.51 32.10
C VAL A 221 -1.64 -8.58 30.77
N MET A 222 -0.88 -8.56 29.68
CA MET A 222 -1.39 -8.83 28.33
C MET A 222 -0.87 -10.18 27.85
N THR A 223 -1.78 -11.04 27.39
CA THR A 223 -1.44 -12.21 26.59
C THR A 223 -1.91 -12.00 25.17
N TYR A 224 -1.10 -12.38 24.20
CA TYR A 224 -1.46 -12.30 22.79
C TYR A 224 -1.03 -13.55 22.01
N GLN A 225 -1.76 -13.84 20.95
CA GLN A 225 -1.47 -14.96 20.06
C GLN A 225 -1.92 -14.59 18.64
N TYR A 226 -1.09 -14.87 17.64
CA TYR A 226 -1.43 -14.71 16.23
C TYR A 226 -2.55 -15.69 15.82
N VAL A 227 -3.44 -15.21 14.98
CA VAL A 227 -4.56 -15.98 14.43
C VAL A 227 -4.51 -15.90 12.91
N SER A 228 -4.85 -16.98 12.22
CA SER A 228 -4.91 -16.97 10.76
C SER A 228 -5.81 -15.85 10.26
N LEU A 229 -5.38 -15.15 9.21
CA LEU A 229 -6.14 -14.10 8.55
C LEU A 229 -7.44 -14.64 7.95
N PHE A 230 -7.51 -15.94 7.66
CA PHE A 230 -8.67 -16.62 7.11
C PHE A 230 -9.76 -16.95 8.16
N GLU A 231 -9.49 -16.75 9.45
CA GLU A 231 -10.50 -16.92 10.49
C GLU A 231 -11.47 -15.74 10.50
N ASN A 232 -12.78 -16.03 10.51
CA ASN A 232 -13.82 -15.00 10.32
C ASN A 232 -14.67 -14.72 11.56
N LYS A 233 -14.59 -15.54 12.61
CA LYS A 233 -15.36 -15.33 13.84
C LYS A 233 -14.59 -14.38 14.76
N SER A 234 -14.95 -13.10 14.78
CA SER A 234 -14.37 -12.11 15.68
C SER A 234 -15.27 -11.85 16.88
N SER A 235 -14.68 -11.57 18.03
CA SER A 235 -15.42 -11.14 19.22
C SER A 235 -14.56 -10.24 20.09
N THR A 236 -15.13 -9.15 20.59
CA THR A 236 -14.41 -8.22 21.48
C THR A 236 -15.26 -7.89 22.68
N GLU A 237 -14.77 -8.24 23.86
CA GLU A 237 -15.34 -7.86 25.15
C GLU A 237 -14.43 -6.80 25.79
N PHE A 238 -15.00 -5.64 26.11
CA PHE A 238 -14.28 -4.54 26.72
C PHE A 238 -14.92 -4.13 28.04
N SER A 239 -14.10 -4.00 29.08
CA SER A 239 -14.51 -3.45 30.37
C SER A 239 -13.38 -2.63 30.96
N GLN A 240 -13.57 -1.32 31.10
CA GLN A 240 -12.53 -0.42 31.66
C GLN A 240 -11.99 -0.85 33.03
N SER A 241 -12.81 -1.55 33.82
CA SER A 241 -12.46 -2.03 35.18
C SER A 241 -11.90 -3.45 35.22
N LYS A 242 -12.22 -4.30 34.24
CA LYS A 242 -11.81 -5.72 34.21
C LYS A 242 -10.71 -6.02 33.19
N GLY A 243 -10.62 -5.21 32.13
CA GLY A 243 -9.67 -5.33 31.03
C GLY A 243 -10.33 -5.62 29.68
N ILE A 244 -9.59 -6.28 28.79
CA ILE A 244 -10.00 -6.58 27.40
C ILE A 244 -9.90 -8.07 27.17
N LYS A 245 -10.89 -8.65 26.47
CA LYS A 245 -10.77 -9.97 25.87
C LYS A 245 -11.23 -9.87 24.43
N ALA A 246 -10.28 -9.94 23.52
CA ALA A 246 -10.48 -9.81 22.09
C ALA A 246 -10.01 -11.10 21.40
N SER A 247 -10.83 -11.62 20.50
CA SER A 247 -10.52 -12.82 19.72
C SER A 247 -10.63 -12.51 18.24
N ASN A 248 -9.62 -12.96 17.49
CA ASN A 248 -9.57 -12.89 16.04
C ASN A 248 -9.85 -11.46 15.51
N THR A 249 -9.14 -10.48 16.04
CA THR A 249 -9.31 -9.06 15.68
C THR A 249 -7.96 -8.38 15.46
N SER A 250 -7.94 -7.29 14.70
CA SER A 250 -6.76 -6.43 14.59
C SER A 250 -6.51 -5.62 15.86
N VAL A 251 -5.25 -5.22 16.06
CA VAL A 251 -4.86 -4.25 17.10
C VAL A 251 -5.56 -2.90 16.87
N PHE A 252 -5.86 -2.55 15.62
CA PHE A 252 -6.58 -1.32 15.29
C PHE A 252 -7.97 -1.24 15.94
N ILE A 253 -8.77 -2.31 15.85
CA ILE A 253 -10.10 -2.35 16.49
C ILE A 253 -9.96 -2.14 18.00
N ILE A 254 -8.99 -2.81 18.65
CA ILE A 254 -8.75 -2.66 20.09
C ILE A 254 -8.32 -1.22 20.41
N ASN A 255 -7.43 -0.65 19.60
CA ASN A 255 -6.99 0.73 19.74
C ASN A 255 -8.17 1.71 19.63
N LYS A 256 -9.12 1.51 18.71
CA LYS A 256 -10.30 2.39 18.61
C LYS A 256 -11.24 2.28 19.81
N LEU A 257 -11.27 1.15 20.50
CA LEU A 257 -12.05 0.98 21.74
C LEU A 257 -11.39 1.65 22.96
N VAL A 258 -10.06 1.57 23.07
CA VAL A 258 -9.31 2.10 24.23
C VAL A 258 -8.89 3.56 24.03
N CYS A 259 -8.52 3.91 22.80
CA CYS A 259 -7.92 5.17 22.35
C CYS A 259 -8.64 5.70 21.09
N PRO A 260 -9.93 6.09 21.16
CA PRO A 260 -10.74 6.42 19.98
C PRO A 260 -10.12 7.52 19.10
N ASN A 261 -9.41 8.47 19.71
CA ASN A 261 -8.82 9.64 19.05
C ASN A 261 -7.34 9.47 18.67
N THR A 262 -6.75 8.29 18.85
CA THR A 262 -5.32 8.04 18.59
C THR A 262 -5.14 7.10 17.40
N GLU A 263 -4.16 7.39 16.55
CA GLU A 263 -3.70 6.49 15.48
C GLU A 263 -2.50 5.65 15.94
N LEU A 264 -2.40 4.41 15.44
CA LEU A 264 -1.26 3.54 15.69
C LEU A 264 -0.04 4.03 14.88
N LYS A 265 1.08 4.29 15.57
CA LYS A 265 2.31 4.79 14.94
C LYS A 265 3.18 3.70 14.30
N LYS A 266 2.92 2.43 14.61
CA LYS A 266 3.64 1.27 14.08
C LYS A 266 2.68 0.37 13.30
N MET A 267 3.24 -0.47 12.43
CA MET A 267 2.48 -1.55 11.79
C MET A 267 2.23 -2.68 12.82
N TYR A 268 0.99 -3.12 12.91
CA TYR A 268 0.49 -4.23 13.73
C TYR A 268 -0.40 -5.08 12.82
N PHE A 269 0.21 -5.65 11.78
CA PHE A 269 -0.53 -6.33 10.73
C PHE A 269 -1.10 -7.67 11.22
N GLY A 270 -2.36 -7.91 10.86
CA GLY A 270 -3.03 -9.20 11.04
C GLY A 270 -3.99 -9.28 12.21
N LYS A 271 -4.29 -10.52 12.64
CA LYS A 271 -5.34 -10.84 13.62
C LYS A 271 -4.77 -11.50 14.87
N PHE A 272 -5.35 -11.13 16.01
CA PHE A 272 -4.82 -11.54 17.30
C PHE A 272 -5.94 -11.96 18.24
N ASN A 273 -5.64 -12.97 19.06
CA ASN A 273 -6.32 -13.20 20.32
C ASN A 273 -5.57 -12.39 21.39
N ILE A 274 -6.15 -11.31 21.91
CA ILE A 274 -5.53 -10.45 22.92
C ILE A 274 -6.39 -10.47 24.17
N THR A 275 -5.77 -10.75 25.32
CA THR A 275 -6.39 -10.63 26.62
C THR A 275 -5.56 -9.74 27.52
N ILE A 276 -6.15 -8.64 27.99
CA ILE A 276 -5.54 -7.72 28.96
C ILE A 276 -6.31 -7.86 30.26
N LYS A 277 -5.63 -8.21 31.34
CA LYS A 277 -6.22 -8.35 32.67
C LYS A 277 -5.49 -7.45 33.66
N ARG A 278 -6.26 -6.78 34.50
CA ARG A 278 -5.71 -6.03 35.64
C ARG A 278 -5.14 -7.00 36.68
N LYS A 279 -3.97 -6.71 37.22
CA LYS A 279 -3.37 -7.46 38.33
C LYS A 279 -4.20 -7.25 39.60
N GLN A 280 -4.28 -8.27 40.46
CA GLN A 280 -5.15 -8.27 41.64
C GLN A 280 -4.91 -7.07 42.58
N ASN A 281 -3.66 -6.59 42.64
CA ASN A 281 -3.25 -5.51 43.56
C ASN A 281 -3.39 -4.11 42.96
N SER A 282 -3.83 -3.98 41.70
CA SER A 282 -3.97 -2.68 41.03
C SER A 282 -5.42 -2.21 40.99
N THR A 283 -5.63 -0.93 41.26
CA THR A 283 -6.92 -0.25 41.08
C THR A 283 -6.97 0.57 39.78
N LYS A 284 -5.85 0.66 39.06
CA LYS A 284 -5.72 1.45 37.84
C LYS A 284 -6.71 0.95 36.77
N LYS A 285 -7.38 1.88 36.09
CA LYS A 285 -8.23 1.56 34.92
C LYS A 285 -7.35 1.45 33.69
N LEU A 286 -7.74 0.61 32.74
CA LEU A 286 -7.01 0.53 31.48
C LEU A 286 -7.22 1.82 30.69
N ASP A 287 -6.14 2.58 30.51
CA ASP A 287 -6.10 3.82 29.74
C ASP A 287 -5.24 3.66 28.49
N CYS A 288 -5.27 4.69 27.64
CA CYS A 288 -4.56 4.67 26.37
C CYS A 288 -3.03 4.55 26.53
N GLN A 289 -2.47 5.22 27.54
CA GLN A 289 -1.04 5.18 27.81
C GLN A 289 -0.59 3.77 28.20
N THR A 290 -1.33 3.11 29.09
CA THR A 290 -1.04 1.75 29.53
C THR A 290 -1.19 0.75 28.39
N PHE A 291 -2.20 0.93 27.53
CA PHE A 291 -2.37 0.09 26.34
C PHE A 291 -1.18 0.20 25.38
N HIS A 292 -0.74 1.43 25.06
CA HIS A 292 0.44 1.62 24.21
C HIS A 292 1.74 1.13 24.87
N GLU A 293 1.87 1.23 26.21
CA GLU A 293 3.01 0.64 26.93
C GLU A 293 3.04 -0.90 26.75
N LEU A 294 1.89 -1.56 26.89
CA LEU A 294 1.76 -3.00 26.66
C LEU A 294 2.10 -3.37 25.22
N LEU A 295 1.62 -2.60 24.23
CA LEU A 295 1.96 -2.82 22.82
C LEU A 295 3.44 -2.60 22.53
N ASN A 296 4.07 -1.60 23.13
CA ASN A 296 5.50 -1.32 22.95
C ASN A 296 6.40 -2.40 23.58
N LYS A 297 5.93 -3.06 24.64
CA LYS A 297 6.61 -4.21 25.25
C LYS A 297 6.37 -5.52 24.51
N SER A 298 5.33 -5.57 23.67
CA SER A 298 5.02 -6.74 22.84
C SER A 298 5.87 -6.76 21.58
N LYS A 299 6.08 -7.96 21.04
CA LYS A 299 6.78 -8.17 19.76
C LYS A 299 5.86 -8.07 18.54
N ILE A 300 4.60 -7.67 18.73
CA ILE A 300 3.58 -7.66 17.68
C ILE A 300 3.96 -6.73 16.50
N ALA A 301 4.75 -5.69 16.76
CA ALA A 301 5.21 -4.75 15.72
C ALA A 301 6.64 -5.03 15.21
N GLU A 302 7.24 -6.17 15.59
CA GLU A 302 8.62 -6.54 15.24
C GLU A 302 8.71 -7.65 14.17
N GLU A 303 7.57 -8.11 13.64
CA GLU A 303 7.42 -9.12 12.58
C GLU A 303 6.61 -8.57 11.39
#